data_AF-A0A4W2C195-F1
#
_entry.id   AF-A0A4W2C195-F1
#
_cell.length_a   1.000
_cell.length_b   1.000
_cell.length_c   1.000
_cell.angle_alpha   90.00
_cell.angle_beta   90.00
_cell.angle_gamma   90.00
#
_symmetry.space_group_name_H-M   'P 1'
#
loop_
_entity.id
_entity.type
_entity.pdbx_description
1 polymer ?
#
loop_
_entity_poly.entity_id
_entity_poly.type
_entity_poly.pdbx_seq_one_letter_code
_entity_poly.pdbx_strand_id
1 'polypeptide(L)'
;MEILILFLLFYNLLQKVLTSKELISLGKSRLTRMPRRGLILQTRTHWLLLGLALLCSLILFLYLLECAPQTDGNASLPGIIGENYGKEYYQALLQEQEEHYQTRATSLKRQIAQLKQELQEMSEKMRSLQERKNVGANGISYQGNKEQAPSDLLEFLHSQIDKAEVSIGAKLPSEYGVIPFESFTLMKVFQLEMGLTRHPEEKPVRKDKRDELVEVIEAGLEVINNPDEDDEQEDEDGPLGEKLIFNENDFVEGYYRTEKDKGTQYELFFKKADLMEYRHVTLFRPFGPLMKVKSEMIDITRSVINIIVPLAGRTEAFAQFMQNFRDVCIHQDKRIHLTVVYFGKEGLSKVKSILESVASESNFHNYTLVSLNEEFNRGRGLNVGARAWDKGEVLMFFCDVDIYFSAEFLNSCRLNAEPGKKVFYPVVFSLYNPAIVYANLDVPPPVEQQLVHKKDSGFWRDFGFGMTCQYQSDFLTIGGFDMEVKGWGGEDVHLYRKYLHSDLIVIRTPVPGLFHLWHEKRCADELTPEQYRMCIQSKAMNEASHSHLGMLVFREEIETHLHKQAYRTNSEAVG
;
A
#
# COMPACT_ATOMS: atom_id res chain seq x y z
N MET A 1 -21.52 -6.34 -17.82
CA MET A 1 -20.31 -7.14 -17.53
C MET A 1 -20.60 -8.65 -17.55
N GLU A 2 -21.73 -9.11 -17.03
CA GLU A 2 -22.10 -10.55 -16.99
C GLU A 2 -22.30 -11.19 -18.39
N ILE A 3 -22.75 -10.41 -19.38
CA ILE A 3 -22.94 -10.88 -20.77
C ILE A 3 -21.59 -11.16 -21.47
N LEU A 4 -20.54 -10.40 -21.13
CA LEU A 4 -19.20 -10.58 -21.71
C LEU A 4 -18.54 -11.88 -21.19
N ILE A 5 -18.86 -12.25 -19.94
CA ILE A 5 -18.41 -13.49 -19.30
C ILE A 5 -19.13 -14.69 -19.93
N LEU A 6 -20.43 -14.59 -20.20
CA LEU A 6 -21.19 -15.59 -20.94
C LEU A 6 -20.66 -15.77 -22.37
N PHE A 7 -20.26 -14.68 -23.03
CA PHE A 7 -19.66 -14.72 -24.37
C PHE A 7 -18.30 -15.43 -24.39
N LEU A 8 -17.44 -15.16 -23.41
CA LEU A 8 -16.13 -15.81 -23.27
C LEU A 8 -16.24 -17.29 -22.88
N LEU A 9 -17.23 -17.65 -22.06
CA LEU A 9 -17.51 -19.05 -21.71
C LEU A 9 -18.06 -19.82 -22.91
N PHE A 10 -18.96 -19.22 -23.69
CA PHE A 10 -19.51 -19.85 -24.89
C PHE A 10 -18.46 -20.00 -26.00
N TYR A 11 -17.60 -18.99 -26.19
CA TYR A 11 -16.47 -19.04 -27.12
C TYR A 11 -15.48 -20.16 -26.75
N ASN A 12 -15.12 -20.27 -25.47
CA ASN A 12 -14.23 -21.34 -24.98
C ASN A 12 -14.85 -22.74 -25.10
N LEU A 13 -16.16 -22.86 -24.90
CA LEU A 13 -16.88 -24.13 -25.07
C LEU A 13 -16.92 -24.53 -26.55
N LEU A 14 -17.15 -23.58 -27.46
CA LEU A 14 -17.14 -23.81 -28.91
C LEU A 14 -15.73 -24.20 -29.39
N GLN A 15 -14.69 -23.57 -28.85
CA GLN A 15 -13.29 -23.88 -29.16
C GLN A 15 -12.90 -25.30 -28.70
N LYS A 16 -13.37 -25.74 -27.53
CA LYS A 16 -13.17 -27.11 -27.02
C LYS A 16 -13.93 -28.17 -27.82
N VAL A 17 -15.11 -27.86 -28.33
CA VAL A 17 -15.88 -28.77 -29.19
C VAL A 17 -15.22 -28.91 -30.58
N LEU A 18 -14.72 -27.81 -31.15
CA LEU A 18 -14.04 -27.77 -32.45
C LEU A 18 -12.64 -28.42 -32.45
N THR A 19 -11.94 -28.44 -31.31
CA THR A 19 -10.60 -29.04 -31.17
C THR A 19 -10.59 -30.53 -30.79
N SER A 20 -11.75 -31.14 -30.50
CA SER A 20 -11.82 -32.55 -30.05
C SER A 20 -11.66 -33.62 -31.17
N LYS A 21 -10.99 -33.31 -32.28
CA LYS A 21 -10.72 -34.28 -33.36
C LYS A 21 -9.48 -35.16 -33.15
N GLU A 22 -8.73 -35.01 -32.06
CA GLU A 22 -7.54 -35.83 -31.78
C GLU A 22 -7.67 -36.76 -30.55
N LEU A 23 -8.81 -37.44 -30.41
CA LEU A 23 -8.94 -38.54 -29.43
C LEU A 23 -9.45 -39.84 -30.06
N ILE A 24 -9.00 -40.12 -31.29
CA ILE A 24 -9.16 -41.43 -31.95
C ILE A 24 -7.81 -41.90 -32.50
N SER A 25 -6.83 -42.15 -31.63
CA SER A 25 -5.69 -43.03 -31.92
C SER A 25 -4.96 -43.41 -30.63
N LEU A 26 -5.50 -44.36 -29.87
CA LEU A 26 -4.77 -45.29 -28.98
C LEU A 26 -5.78 -46.16 -28.24
N GLY A 27 -6.16 -47.27 -28.88
CA GLY A 27 -7.17 -48.17 -28.32
C GLY A 27 -7.46 -49.37 -29.20
N LYS A 28 -6.43 -50.07 -29.69
CA LYS A 28 -6.58 -51.42 -30.24
C LYS A 28 -5.49 -52.34 -29.72
N SER A 29 -5.78 -53.03 -28.61
CA SER A 29 -5.46 -54.46 -28.48
C SER A 29 -6.36 -55.15 -27.44
N ARG A 30 -7.52 -55.64 -27.90
CA ARG A 30 -8.04 -57.02 -27.72
C ARG A 30 -9.57 -57.08 -27.83
N LEU A 31 -9.98 -57.93 -28.77
CA LEU A 31 -11.19 -58.77 -28.83
C LEU A 31 -12.59 -58.12 -28.76
N THR A 32 -13.27 -58.10 -29.91
CA THR A 32 -14.55 -58.79 -30.27
C THR A 32 -15.53 -57.95 -31.10
N ARG A 33 -16.14 -58.64 -32.08
CA ARG A 33 -17.16 -58.18 -33.04
C ARG A 33 -18.41 -57.61 -32.36
N MET A 34 -19.00 -56.53 -32.90
CA MET A 34 -20.39 -56.43 -33.43
C MET A 34 -20.81 -54.96 -33.76
N PRO A 35 -21.92 -54.70 -34.49
CA PRO A 35 -21.87 -53.92 -35.73
C PRO A 35 -22.40 -52.47 -35.67
N ARG A 36 -22.09 -51.75 -36.76
CA ARG A 36 -22.56 -50.41 -37.18
C ARG A 36 -24.06 -50.16 -36.92
N ARG A 37 -24.39 -49.33 -35.93
CA ARG A 37 -25.60 -48.49 -35.87
C ARG A 37 -25.28 -47.22 -35.08
N GLY A 38 -25.00 -46.11 -35.77
CA GLY A 38 -24.69 -44.86 -35.05
C GLY A 38 -24.57 -43.58 -35.88
N LEU A 39 -24.62 -43.63 -37.21
CA LEU A 39 -24.36 -42.44 -38.03
C LEU A 39 -25.58 -41.52 -38.24
N ILE A 40 -26.79 -41.95 -37.86
CA ILE A 40 -28.04 -41.20 -38.11
C ILE A 40 -28.49 -40.37 -36.88
N LEU A 41 -28.02 -40.71 -35.68
CA LEU A 41 -28.40 -39.98 -34.45
C LEU A 41 -27.58 -38.69 -34.25
N GLN A 42 -26.33 -38.70 -34.71
CA GLN A 42 -25.38 -37.60 -34.50
C GLN A 42 -25.64 -36.38 -35.40
N THR A 43 -26.19 -36.62 -36.61
CA THR A 43 -26.61 -35.54 -37.51
C THR A 43 -27.86 -34.84 -36.98
N ARG A 44 -28.84 -35.59 -36.43
CA ARG A 44 -30.05 -34.99 -35.84
C ARG A 44 -29.76 -34.12 -34.61
N THR A 45 -28.82 -34.51 -33.77
CA THR A 45 -28.40 -33.69 -32.61
C THR A 45 -27.65 -32.43 -33.03
N HIS A 46 -26.83 -32.50 -34.09
CA HIS A 46 -26.18 -31.32 -34.66
C HIS A 46 -27.19 -30.32 -35.25
N TRP A 47 -28.19 -30.80 -36.00
CA TRP A 47 -29.26 -29.94 -36.55
C TRP A 47 -30.13 -29.33 -35.45
N LEU A 48 -30.37 -30.04 -34.35
CA LEU A 48 -31.07 -29.51 -33.16
C LEU A 48 -30.26 -28.41 -32.46
N LEU A 49 -28.95 -28.60 -32.26
CA LEU A 49 -28.08 -27.59 -31.66
C LEU A 49 -27.93 -26.35 -32.55
N LEU A 50 -27.85 -26.54 -33.87
CA LEU A 50 -27.81 -25.43 -34.83
C LEU A 50 -29.13 -24.67 -34.86
N GLY A 51 -30.26 -25.38 -34.78
CA GLY A 51 -31.59 -24.79 -34.66
C GLY A 51 -31.78 -24.00 -33.37
N LEU A 52 -31.29 -24.51 -32.23
CA LEU A 52 -31.29 -23.81 -30.94
C LEU A 52 -30.41 -22.57 -30.96
N ALA A 53 -29.23 -22.64 -31.57
CA ALA A 53 -28.35 -21.49 -31.74
C ALA A 53 -28.99 -20.40 -32.60
N LEU A 54 -29.63 -20.79 -33.71
CA LEU A 54 -30.36 -19.88 -34.60
C LEU A 54 -31.55 -19.23 -33.88
N LEU A 55 -32.31 -20.00 -33.09
CA LEU A 55 -33.42 -19.49 -32.28
C LEU A 55 -32.93 -18.47 -31.24
N CYS A 56 -31.84 -18.78 -30.52
CA CYS A 56 -31.24 -17.86 -29.55
C CYS A 56 -30.74 -16.59 -30.22
N SER A 57 -30.12 -16.68 -31.41
CA SER A 57 -29.72 -15.48 -32.17
C SER A 57 -30.90 -14.65 -32.67
N LEU A 58 -32.02 -15.30 -33.02
CA LEU A 58 -33.23 -14.61 -33.46
C LEU A 58 -33.93 -13.90 -32.30
N ILE A 59 -33.96 -14.51 -31.11
CA ILE A 59 -34.45 -13.88 -29.87
C ILE A 59 -33.56 -12.68 -29.48
N LEU A 60 -32.24 -12.80 -29.60
CA LEU A 60 -31.30 -11.69 -29.40
C LEU A 60 -31.51 -10.55 -30.41
N PHE A 61 -31.78 -10.88 -31.66
CA PHE A 61 -32.05 -9.89 -32.70
C PHE A 61 -33.38 -9.17 -32.48
N LEU A 62 -34.43 -9.89 -32.05
CA LEU A 62 -35.71 -9.32 -31.65
C LEU A 62 -35.60 -8.43 -30.40
N TYR A 63 -34.80 -8.84 -29.41
CA TYR A 63 -34.51 -8.02 -28.23
C TYR A 63 -33.74 -6.73 -28.58
N LEU A 64 -32.80 -6.80 -29.53
CA LEU A 64 -32.10 -5.62 -30.05
C LEU A 64 -33.02 -4.70 -30.89
N LEU A 65 -34.05 -5.26 -31.54
CA LEU A 65 -35.09 -4.50 -32.25
C LEU A 65 -36.10 -3.85 -31.29
N GLU A 66 -36.44 -4.48 -30.17
CA GLU A 66 -37.29 -3.90 -29.10
C GLU A 66 -36.54 -2.90 -28.22
N CYS A 67 -35.21 -2.98 -28.13
CA CYS A 67 -34.35 -1.99 -27.48
C CYS A 67 -33.72 -0.97 -28.46
N ALA A 68 -34.11 -0.97 -29.73
CA ALA A 68 -33.74 0.08 -30.67
C ALA A 68 -34.58 1.34 -30.37
N PRO A 69 -33.96 2.50 -30.11
CA PRO A 69 -34.70 3.73 -29.85
C PRO A 69 -35.53 4.12 -31.09
N GLN A 70 -36.77 4.55 -30.86
CA GLN A 70 -37.62 5.14 -31.90
C GLN A 70 -36.91 6.36 -32.50
N THR A 71 -36.54 6.29 -33.78
CA THR A 71 -36.22 7.47 -34.57
C THR A 71 -37.50 8.09 -35.08
N ASP A 72 -38.14 8.91 -34.25
CA ASP A 72 -39.14 9.87 -34.74
C ASP A 72 -38.40 11.12 -35.25
N GLY A 73 -38.32 11.20 -36.58
CA GLY A 73 -38.49 12.43 -37.38
C GLY A 73 -37.72 13.70 -37.02
N ASN A 74 -36.80 14.05 -37.93
CA ASN A 74 -36.52 15.41 -38.41
C ASN A 74 -35.95 16.45 -37.42
N ALA A 75 -34.63 16.57 -37.38
CA ALA A 75 -33.92 17.74 -37.95
C ALA A 75 -32.39 17.62 -37.75
N SER A 76 -31.69 17.48 -38.87
CA SER A 76 -30.31 17.89 -39.21
C SER A 76 -29.25 18.09 -38.10
N LEU A 77 -28.13 17.35 -38.28
CA LEU A 77 -26.78 17.77 -37.82
C LEU A 77 -26.52 19.26 -38.10
N PRO A 78 -25.70 19.90 -37.25
CA PRO A 78 -24.70 20.81 -37.76
C PRO A 78 -23.29 20.43 -37.30
N GLY A 79 -22.47 20.06 -38.28
CA GLY A 79 -21.08 20.50 -38.25
C GLY A 79 -21.05 22.00 -38.54
N ILE A 80 -20.29 22.73 -37.73
CA ILE A 80 -19.64 24.02 -38.01
C ILE A 80 -20.51 25.03 -38.79
N ILE A 81 -21.41 25.69 -38.08
CA ILE A 81 -21.72 27.11 -38.26
C ILE A 81 -21.79 27.68 -36.84
N GLY A 82 -20.98 28.71 -36.56
CA GLY A 82 -20.88 29.30 -35.23
C GLY A 82 -22.19 29.99 -34.84
N GLU A 83 -22.85 29.47 -33.81
CA GLU A 83 -23.81 30.22 -33.01
C GLU A 83 -23.29 30.25 -31.57
N ASN A 84 -23.08 31.48 -31.07
CA ASN A 84 -22.69 31.74 -29.69
C ASN A 84 -23.82 31.24 -28.76
N TYR A 85 -23.68 30.05 -28.18
CA TYR A 85 -24.40 29.72 -26.96
C TYR A 85 -23.94 30.69 -25.87
N GLY A 86 -24.73 31.73 -25.67
CA GLY A 86 -24.43 32.81 -24.74
C GLY A 86 -24.31 32.29 -23.31
N LYS A 87 -23.53 33.03 -22.52
CA LYS A 87 -23.34 32.88 -21.07
C LYS A 87 -24.63 32.55 -20.30
N GLU A 88 -25.77 33.03 -20.79
CA GLU A 88 -27.12 32.80 -20.25
C GLU A 88 -27.56 31.32 -20.27
N TYR A 89 -27.18 30.54 -21.29
CA TYR A 89 -27.54 29.11 -21.37
C TYR A 89 -26.81 28.29 -20.30
N TYR A 90 -25.51 28.54 -20.13
CA TYR A 90 -24.72 27.91 -19.07
C TYR A 90 -25.17 28.34 -17.68
N GLN A 91 -25.58 29.61 -17.53
CA GLN A 91 -26.08 30.14 -16.27
C GLN A 91 -27.45 29.53 -15.90
N ALA A 92 -28.33 29.30 -16.88
CA ALA A 92 -29.58 28.58 -16.66
C ALA A 92 -29.35 27.12 -16.24
N LEU A 93 -28.37 26.43 -16.85
CA LEU A 93 -28.03 25.04 -16.49
C LEU A 93 -27.48 24.93 -15.06
N LEU A 94 -26.62 25.89 -14.66
CA LEU A 94 -26.10 25.96 -13.30
C LEU A 94 -27.21 26.25 -12.27
N GLN A 95 -28.13 27.14 -12.61
CA GLN A 95 -29.25 27.49 -11.75
C GLN A 95 -30.22 26.31 -11.57
N GLU A 96 -30.49 25.54 -12.64
CA GLU A 96 -31.28 24.31 -12.57
C GLU A 96 -30.62 23.26 -11.67
N GLN A 97 -29.30 23.12 -11.76
CA GLN A 97 -28.54 22.20 -10.91
C GLN A 97 -28.56 22.65 -9.43
N GLU A 98 -28.44 23.95 -9.18
CA GLU A 98 -28.50 24.52 -7.83
C GLU A 98 -29.88 24.35 -7.19
N GLU A 99 -30.96 24.59 -7.95
CA GLU A 99 -32.33 24.32 -7.50
C GLU A 99 -32.56 22.84 -7.18
N HIS A 100 -31.99 21.94 -7.97
CA HIS A 100 -32.05 20.51 -7.71
C HIS A 100 -31.31 20.13 -6.41
N TYR A 101 -30.14 20.71 -6.16
CA TYR A 101 -29.42 20.52 -4.89
C TYR A 101 -30.18 21.10 -3.70
N GLN A 102 -30.75 22.30 -3.82
CA GLN A 102 -31.53 22.92 -2.76
C GLN A 102 -32.79 22.11 -2.43
N THR A 103 -33.46 21.55 -3.44
CA THR A 103 -34.62 20.68 -3.27
C THR A 103 -34.24 19.38 -2.56
N ARG A 104 -33.09 18.79 -2.91
CA ARG A 104 -32.58 17.59 -2.23
C ARG A 104 -32.18 17.88 -0.79
N ALA A 105 -31.52 19.01 -0.54
CA ALA A 105 -31.11 19.43 0.80
C ALA A 105 -32.32 19.70 1.71
N THR A 106 -33.38 20.34 1.20
CA THR A 106 -34.63 20.55 1.95
C THR A 106 -35.38 19.25 2.22
N SER A 107 -35.39 18.31 1.26
CA SER A 107 -35.93 16.97 1.45
C SER A 107 -35.19 16.20 2.56
N LEU A 108 -33.86 16.21 2.52
CA LEU A 108 -33.02 15.58 3.56
C LEU A 108 -33.22 16.23 4.93
N LYS A 109 -33.30 17.56 5.01
CA LYS A 109 -33.62 18.27 6.26
C LYS A 109 -34.97 17.86 6.82
N ARG A 110 -35.99 17.66 5.98
CA ARG A 110 -37.29 17.12 6.41
C ARG A 110 -37.17 15.69 6.93
N GLN A 111 -36.42 14.82 6.25
CA GLN A 111 -36.19 13.45 6.70
C GLN A 111 -35.47 13.40 8.06
N ILE A 112 -34.45 14.24 8.26
CA ILE A 112 -33.75 14.34 9.54
C ILE A 112 -34.69 14.84 10.64
N ALA A 113 -35.52 15.85 10.36
CA ALA A 113 -36.51 16.34 11.33
C ALA A 113 -37.53 15.25 11.69
N GLN A 114 -37.98 14.47 10.70
CA GLN A 114 -38.92 13.38 10.87
C GLN A 114 -38.33 12.23 11.68
N LEU A 115 -37.09 11.83 11.40
CA LEU A 115 -36.36 10.82 12.17
C LEU A 115 -36.09 11.28 13.61
N LYS A 116 -35.76 12.56 13.83
CA LYS A 116 -35.62 13.13 15.18
C LYS A 116 -36.95 13.08 15.94
N GLN A 117 -38.06 13.39 15.28
CA GLN A 117 -39.39 13.29 15.87
C GLN A 117 -39.76 11.84 16.19
N GLU A 118 -39.48 10.89 15.30
CA GLU A 118 -39.72 9.45 15.55
C GLU A 118 -38.87 8.93 16.71
N LEU A 119 -37.61 9.36 16.83
CA LEU A 119 -36.74 9.06 17.97
C LEU A 119 -37.31 9.62 19.28
N GLN A 120 -37.83 10.84 19.25
CA GLN A 120 -38.44 11.48 20.43
C GLN A 120 -39.77 10.83 20.82
N GLU A 121 -40.63 10.52 19.85
CA GLU A 121 -41.87 9.78 20.07
C GLU A 121 -41.60 8.36 20.58
N MET A 122 -40.60 7.66 20.04
CA MET A 122 -40.21 6.34 20.52
C MET A 122 -39.64 6.40 21.94
N SER A 123 -38.90 7.46 22.28
CA SER A 123 -38.42 7.76 23.64
C SER A 123 -39.58 8.02 24.62
N GLU A 124 -40.54 8.87 24.25
CA GLU A 124 -41.72 9.16 25.08
C GLU A 124 -42.66 7.95 25.23
N LYS A 125 -42.79 7.13 24.18
CA LYS A 125 -43.55 5.88 24.21
C LYS A 125 -42.87 4.85 25.10
N MET A 126 -41.54 4.80 25.12
CA MET A 126 -40.77 3.96 26.04
C MET A 126 -40.95 4.43 27.50
N ARG A 127 -40.89 5.75 27.73
CA ARG A 127 -41.13 6.36 29.05
C ARG A 127 -42.54 6.13 29.59
N SER A 128 -43.58 6.26 28.75
CA SER A 128 -44.97 6.00 29.15
C SER A 128 -45.27 4.52 29.40
N LEU A 129 -44.59 3.60 28.69
CA LEU A 129 -44.63 2.16 29.00
C LEU A 129 -43.95 1.84 30.35
N GLN A 130 -42.91 2.60 30.71
CA GLN A 130 -42.21 2.50 32.00
C GLN A 130 -43.06 2.99 33.16
N GLU A 131 -43.77 4.12 33.00
CA GLU A 131 -44.71 4.65 33.99
C GLU A 131 -45.91 3.71 34.21
N ARG A 132 -46.44 3.09 33.14
CA ARG A 132 -47.51 2.07 33.26
C ARG A 132 -47.06 0.80 33.97
N LYS A 133 -45.78 0.45 33.91
CA LYS A 133 -45.21 -0.72 34.60
C LYS A 133 -45.00 -0.46 36.11
N ASN A 134 -44.85 0.80 36.52
CA ASN A 134 -44.69 1.19 37.93
C ASN A 134 -46.00 1.26 38.72
N VAL A 135 -47.17 1.30 38.07
CA VAL A 135 -48.49 1.34 38.74
C VAL A 135 -49.06 -0.07 38.96
N GLY A 136 -48.44 -1.12 38.41
CA GLY A 136 -48.96 -2.48 38.44
C GLY A 136 -47.90 -3.54 38.72
N ALA A 137 -47.20 -3.48 39.85
CA ALA A 137 -46.34 -4.58 40.29
C ALA A 137 -46.16 -4.61 41.82
N ASN A 138 -47.21 -5.01 42.54
CA ASN A 138 -46.99 -5.89 43.70
C ASN A 138 -46.77 -7.29 43.13
N GLY A 139 -45.51 -7.70 42.97
CA GLY A 139 -45.17 -9.09 42.65
C GLY A 139 -43.99 -9.27 41.70
N ILE A 140 -42.85 -9.65 42.29
CA ILE A 140 -41.73 -10.43 41.72
C ILE A 140 -40.80 -9.67 40.75
N SER A 141 -39.57 -9.49 41.24
CA SER A 141 -38.43 -8.86 40.59
C SER A 141 -37.96 -9.59 39.34
N TYR A 142 -37.94 -8.88 38.21
CA TYR A 142 -36.92 -9.06 37.16
C TYR A 142 -36.50 -7.65 36.70
N GLN A 143 -35.38 -7.19 37.26
CA GLN A 143 -34.67 -5.97 36.85
C GLN A 143 -34.01 -6.27 35.50
N GLY A 144 -34.51 -5.64 34.43
CA GLY A 144 -33.90 -5.69 33.10
C GLY A 144 -33.33 -4.32 32.74
N ASN A 145 -32.01 -4.20 32.82
CA ASN A 145 -31.17 -3.09 32.33
C ASN A 145 -31.45 -2.80 30.85
N LYS A 146 -32.28 -1.80 30.52
CA LYS A 146 -32.42 -1.35 29.12
C LYS A 146 -31.98 0.09 28.87
N GLU A 147 -32.01 0.97 29.87
CA GLU A 147 -31.53 2.35 29.74
C GLU A 147 -30.00 2.49 29.90
N GLN A 148 -29.34 1.57 30.60
CA GLN A 148 -27.87 1.53 30.75
C GLN A 148 -27.14 1.09 29.47
N ALA A 149 -27.75 0.21 28.67
CA ALA A 149 -27.07 -0.50 27.57
C ALA A 149 -26.44 0.41 26.48
N PRO A 150 -27.04 1.54 26.05
CA PRO A 150 -26.42 2.43 25.05
C PRO A 150 -25.22 3.22 25.60
N SER A 151 -25.29 3.63 26.87
CA SER A 151 -24.19 4.31 27.57
C SER A 151 -23.04 3.34 27.84
N ASP A 152 -23.37 2.13 28.31
CA ASP A 152 -22.39 1.07 28.56
C ASP A 152 -21.66 0.66 27.28
N LEU A 153 -22.35 0.67 26.13
CA LEU A 153 -21.74 0.39 24.83
C LEU A 153 -20.77 1.50 24.42
N LEU A 154 -21.18 2.77 24.47
CA LEU A 154 -20.30 3.89 24.11
C LEU A 154 -19.05 3.93 24.99
N GLU A 155 -19.22 3.72 26.30
CA GLU A 155 -18.14 3.61 27.27
C GLU A 155 -17.20 2.42 26.95
N PHE A 156 -17.77 1.27 26.56
CA PHE A 156 -16.97 0.14 26.09
C PHE A 156 -16.15 0.49 24.84
N LEU A 157 -16.73 1.18 23.85
CA LEU A 157 -16.02 1.57 22.63
C LEU A 157 -14.87 2.54 22.93
N HIS A 158 -15.11 3.56 23.75
CA HIS A 158 -14.06 4.48 24.20
C HIS A 158 -12.97 3.74 24.99
N SER A 159 -13.36 2.79 25.85
CA SER A 159 -12.39 1.95 26.57
C SER A 159 -11.50 1.11 25.64
N GLN A 160 -12.00 0.71 24.46
CA GLN A 160 -11.14 0.02 23.47
C GLN A 160 -10.11 0.96 22.87
N ILE A 161 -10.48 2.22 22.60
CA ILE A 161 -9.56 3.25 22.09
C ILE A 161 -8.47 3.53 23.13
N ASP A 162 -8.84 3.71 24.40
CA ASP A 162 -7.89 3.98 25.49
C ASP A 162 -6.90 2.83 25.71
N LYS A 163 -7.31 1.59 25.44
CA LYS A 163 -6.47 0.39 25.53
C LYS A 163 -5.62 0.15 24.28
N ALA A 164 -6.03 0.69 23.14
CA ALA A 164 -5.33 0.55 21.88
C ALA A 164 -4.10 1.46 21.86
N GLU A 165 -3.06 1.06 21.13
CA GLU A 165 -1.83 1.82 21.03
C GLU A 165 -2.00 3.00 20.04
N VAL A 166 -3.01 3.85 20.27
CA VAL A 166 -3.33 4.97 19.37
C VAL A 166 -2.68 6.26 19.85
N SER A 167 -2.82 6.57 21.15
CA SER A 167 -2.33 7.83 21.72
C SER A 167 -1.03 7.67 22.54
N ILE A 168 -0.75 6.46 23.04
CA ILE A 168 0.41 6.16 23.89
C ILE A 168 1.05 4.86 23.40
N GLY A 169 2.38 4.85 23.27
CA GLY A 169 3.16 3.67 22.87
C GLY A 169 3.10 2.56 23.91
N ALA A 170 3.09 1.31 23.45
CA ALA A 170 3.12 0.15 24.33
C ALA A 170 4.54 -0.39 24.44
N LYS A 171 5.00 -0.67 25.67
CA LYS A 171 6.26 -1.36 25.88
C LYS A 171 6.14 -2.82 25.46
N LEU A 172 6.87 -3.19 24.41
CA LEU A 172 6.83 -4.54 23.85
C LEU A 172 8.10 -5.31 24.20
N PRO A 173 7.99 -6.60 24.57
CA PRO A 173 9.16 -7.37 25.02
C PRO A 173 10.17 -7.63 23.90
N SER A 174 9.70 -7.73 22.66
CA SER A 174 10.51 -7.99 21.46
C SER A 174 9.78 -7.55 20.20
N GLU A 175 10.51 -7.52 19.09
CA GLU A 175 10.03 -7.25 17.74
C GLU A 175 8.86 -8.15 17.30
N TYR A 176 8.74 -9.35 17.86
CA TYR A 176 7.66 -10.29 17.55
C TYR A 176 6.31 -9.90 18.17
N GLY A 177 6.30 -8.96 19.12
CA GLY A 177 5.08 -8.42 19.70
C GLY A 177 4.47 -7.27 18.89
N VAL A 178 5.18 -6.77 17.88
CA VAL A 178 4.75 -5.61 17.10
C VAL A 178 3.70 -6.04 16.08
N ILE A 179 2.59 -5.30 16.03
CA ILE A 179 1.59 -5.40 14.97
C ILE A 179 1.88 -4.27 13.97
N PRO A 180 2.54 -4.56 12.83
CA PRO A 180 2.84 -3.55 11.83
C PRO A 180 1.57 -3.06 11.13
N PHE A 181 1.65 -1.86 10.58
CA PHE A 181 0.63 -1.32 9.70
C PHE A 181 0.80 -1.85 8.28
N GLU A 182 -0.32 -2.11 7.62
CA GLU A 182 -0.38 -2.20 6.17
C GLU A 182 -0.61 -0.80 5.60
N SER A 183 -0.09 -0.52 4.40
CA SER A 183 -0.26 0.79 3.75
C SER A 183 -1.17 0.71 2.54
N PHE A 184 -1.86 1.80 2.23
CA PHE A 184 -2.77 1.86 1.10
C PHE A 184 -2.85 3.25 0.49
N THR A 185 -3.26 3.25 -0.77
CA THR A 185 -3.68 4.41 -1.56
C THR A 185 -5.10 4.14 -2.08
N LEU A 186 -5.70 5.07 -2.81
CA LEU A 186 -7.00 4.85 -3.47
C LEU A 186 -7.05 3.57 -4.32
N MET A 187 -5.90 3.17 -4.88
CA MET A 187 -5.84 2.13 -5.93
C MET A 187 -5.16 0.84 -5.49
N LYS A 188 -4.36 0.87 -4.42
CA LYS A 188 -3.43 -0.20 -4.07
C LYS A 188 -3.34 -0.35 -2.56
N VAL A 189 -3.21 -1.60 -2.12
CA VAL A 189 -2.87 -2.00 -0.76
C VAL A 189 -1.55 -2.74 -0.81
N PHE A 190 -0.64 -2.37 0.09
CA PHE A 190 0.66 -2.99 0.27
C PHE A 190 0.65 -3.71 1.60
N GLN A 191 0.79 -5.03 1.55
CA GLN A 191 0.58 -5.90 2.70
C GLN A 191 1.80 -6.77 3.02
N LEU A 192 2.11 -6.90 4.30
CA LEU A 192 3.12 -7.82 4.83
C LEU A 192 2.58 -9.24 4.90
N GLU A 193 1.33 -9.41 5.35
CA GLU A 193 0.66 -10.71 5.38
C GLU A 193 0.02 -11.05 4.02
N MET A 194 0.84 -11.42 3.04
CA MET A 194 0.40 -11.64 1.65
C MET A 194 -0.45 -12.90 1.40
N GLY A 195 -0.90 -13.61 2.44
CA GLY A 195 -1.74 -14.81 2.33
C GLY A 195 -1.23 -15.88 1.36
N LEU A 196 -2.16 -16.57 0.69
CA LEU A 196 -1.86 -17.62 -0.29
C LEU A 196 -1.42 -17.07 -1.66
N THR A 197 -1.86 -15.86 -2.00
CA THR A 197 -1.55 -15.22 -3.29
C THR A 197 -0.11 -14.74 -3.35
N ARG A 198 0.48 -14.41 -2.19
CA ARG A 198 1.85 -13.92 -2.03
C ARG A 198 2.13 -12.69 -2.89
N HIS A 199 1.10 -11.85 -3.09
CA HIS A 199 1.22 -10.60 -3.84
C HIS A 199 1.58 -9.45 -2.89
N PRO A 200 2.75 -8.79 -3.07
CA PRO A 200 3.19 -7.70 -2.19
C PRO A 200 2.33 -6.45 -2.33
N GLU A 201 1.76 -6.26 -3.53
CA GLU A 201 0.83 -5.20 -3.88
C GLU A 201 -0.45 -5.87 -4.40
N GLU A 202 -1.60 -5.48 -3.86
CA GLU A 202 -2.91 -5.90 -4.34
C GLU A 202 -3.79 -4.69 -4.65
N LYS A 203 -4.61 -4.82 -5.69
CA LYS A 203 -5.73 -3.90 -5.88
C LYS A 203 -6.85 -4.36 -4.93
N PRO A 204 -7.60 -3.45 -4.30
CA PRO A 204 -8.78 -3.81 -3.50
C PRO A 204 -9.92 -4.28 -4.44
N VAL A 205 -9.76 -5.46 -5.04
CA VAL A 205 -10.73 -6.06 -5.97
C VAL A 205 -11.90 -6.64 -5.19
N ARG A 206 -11.62 -7.19 -4.00
CA ARG A 206 -12.65 -7.74 -3.12
C ARG A 206 -13.56 -6.60 -2.64
N LYS A 207 -14.86 -6.76 -2.88
CA LYS A 207 -15.86 -5.71 -2.68
C LYS A 207 -15.86 -5.18 -1.24
N ASP A 208 -15.87 -6.07 -0.26
CA ASP A 208 -15.84 -5.72 1.16
C ASP A 208 -14.61 -4.89 1.55
N LYS A 209 -13.41 -5.27 1.11
CA LYS A 209 -12.18 -4.52 1.40
C LYS A 209 -12.16 -3.15 0.73
N ARG A 210 -12.66 -3.06 -0.50
CA ARG A 210 -12.78 -1.78 -1.19
C ARG A 210 -13.78 -0.87 -0.50
N ASP A 211 -14.97 -1.40 -0.20
CA ASP A 211 -16.05 -0.63 0.43
C ASP A 211 -15.61 -0.17 1.84
N GLU A 212 -14.83 -0.98 2.58
CA GLU A 212 -14.21 -0.59 3.85
C GLU A 212 -13.23 0.59 3.71
N LEU A 213 -12.29 0.54 2.75
CA LEU A 213 -11.32 1.63 2.56
C LEU A 213 -11.99 2.92 2.09
N VAL A 214 -13.01 2.82 1.23
CA VAL A 214 -13.80 3.98 0.78
C VAL A 214 -14.53 4.62 1.95
N GLU A 215 -15.21 3.83 2.78
CA GLU A 215 -15.91 4.33 3.98
C GLU A 215 -14.95 5.06 4.94
N VAL A 216 -13.75 4.52 5.15
CA VAL A 216 -12.72 5.12 6.00
C VAL A 216 -12.23 6.45 5.44
N ILE A 217 -12.00 6.54 4.12
CA ILE A 217 -11.57 7.79 3.47
C ILE A 217 -12.69 8.83 3.52
N GLU A 218 -13.93 8.45 3.24
CA GLU A 218 -15.11 9.32 3.34
C GLU A 218 -15.28 9.87 4.77
N ALA A 219 -15.14 9.01 5.79
CA ALA A 219 -15.17 9.43 7.19
C ALA A 219 -14.03 10.41 7.52
N GLY A 220 -12.83 10.19 7.01
CA GLY A 220 -11.70 11.13 7.16
C GLY A 220 -11.97 12.48 6.51
N LEU A 221 -12.57 12.50 5.32
CA LEU A 221 -12.99 13.72 4.64
C LEU A 221 -14.11 14.45 5.40
N GLU A 222 -15.04 13.73 6.01
CA GLU A 222 -16.08 14.32 6.85
C GLU A 222 -15.47 15.04 8.06
N VAL A 223 -14.51 14.41 8.73
CA VAL A 223 -13.78 15.00 9.88
C VAL A 223 -13.03 16.27 9.47
N ILE A 224 -12.30 16.26 8.36
CA ILE A 224 -11.49 17.44 7.95
C ILE A 224 -12.38 18.59 7.46
N ASN A 225 -13.48 18.30 6.76
CA ASN A 225 -14.35 19.33 6.20
C ASN A 225 -15.36 19.87 7.24
N ASN A 226 -15.61 19.14 8.32
CA ASN A 226 -16.49 19.53 9.41
C ASN A 226 -15.74 19.39 10.76
N PRO A 227 -14.72 20.23 11.00
CA PRO A 227 -14.00 20.25 12.27
C PRO A 227 -14.95 20.54 13.43
N ASP A 228 -14.66 19.97 14.61
CA ASP A 228 -15.35 20.31 15.85
C ASP A 228 -14.83 21.67 16.37
N GLU A 229 -15.57 22.33 17.28
CA GLU A 229 -15.18 23.65 17.85
C GLU A 229 -13.76 23.65 18.46
N ASP A 230 -13.30 22.50 18.95
CA ASP A 230 -11.96 22.32 19.52
C ASP A 230 -10.86 22.25 18.43
N ASP A 231 -11.16 21.73 17.23
CA ASP A 231 -10.19 21.65 16.13
C ASP A 231 -10.07 23.00 15.37
N GLU A 232 -11.12 23.84 15.41
CA GLU A 232 -11.13 25.14 14.74
C GLU A 232 -10.08 26.11 15.30
N GLN A 233 -9.69 25.94 16.57
CA GLN A 233 -8.64 26.77 17.21
C GLN A 233 -7.24 26.50 16.64
N GLU A 234 -6.96 25.30 16.11
CA GLU A 234 -5.68 25.00 15.43
C GLU A 234 -5.62 25.60 14.02
N ASP A 235 -6.77 25.92 13.42
CA ASP A 235 -6.91 26.42 12.05
C ASP A 235 -6.84 27.95 11.92
N GLU A 236 -7.00 28.71 13.02
CA GLU A 236 -6.95 30.18 13.01
C GLU A 236 -5.54 30.75 12.73
N ASP A 237 -4.47 29.95 12.88
CA ASP A 237 -3.08 30.39 12.65
C ASP A 237 -2.60 30.22 11.19
N GLY A 238 -3.47 29.78 10.27
CA GLY A 238 -3.16 29.56 8.84
C GLY A 238 -3.16 30.85 7.97
N PRO A 239 -2.30 30.99 6.95
CA PRO A 239 -2.16 32.26 6.19
C PRO A 239 -3.32 32.65 5.25
N LEU A 240 -4.41 31.89 5.18
CA LEU A 240 -5.60 32.23 4.40
C LEU A 240 -6.83 31.74 5.16
N GLY A 241 -7.60 32.65 5.75
CA GLY A 241 -8.89 32.38 6.40
C GLY A 241 -10.02 31.93 5.45
N GLU A 242 -9.69 31.14 4.42
CA GLU A 242 -10.65 30.41 3.59
C GLU A 242 -10.61 28.93 3.98
N LYS A 243 -11.76 28.39 4.38
CA LYS A 243 -11.92 26.98 4.70
C LYS A 243 -11.63 26.12 3.47
N LEU A 244 -10.43 25.51 3.44
CA LEU A 244 -10.01 24.63 2.36
C LEU A 244 -10.84 23.34 2.39
N ILE A 245 -11.64 23.10 1.35
CA ILE A 245 -12.44 21.88 1.22
C ILE A 245 -11.59 20.77 0.59
N PHE A 246 -11.46 19.65 1.30
CA PHE A 246 -10.78 18.44 0.84
C PHE A 246 -11.74 17.48 0.14
N ASN A 247 -11.25 16.75 -0.86
CA ASN A 247 -11.96 15.69 -1.58
C ASN A 247 -11.07 14.44 -1.72
N GLU A 248 -11.61 13.37 -2.31
CA GLU A 248 -10.91 12.10 -2.47
C GLU A 248 -9.56 12.20 -3.19
N ASN A 249 -9.39 13.12 -4.15
CA ASN A 249 -8.13 13.27 -4.89
C ASN A 249 -7.02 13.89 -4.03
N ASP A 250 -7.39 14.51 -2.90
CA ASP A 250 -6.43 15.06 -1.95
C ASP A 250 -5.89 13.98 -1.00
N PHE A 251 -6.45 12.76 -1.02
CA PHE A 251 -5.94 11.64 -0.24
C PHE A 251 -4.60 11.14 -0.83
N VAL A 252 -3.56 11.14 0.01
CA VAL A 252 -2.20 10.77 -0.40
C VAL A 252 -1.91 9.32 -0.08
N GLU A 253 -1.98 8.98 1.20
CA GLU A 253 -1.69 7.65 1.71
C GLU A 253 -2.44 7.41 3.02
N GLY A 254 -2.67 6.13 3.33
CA GLY A 254 -3.22 5.72 4.61
C GLY A 254 -2.54 4.46 5.12
N TYR A 255 -2.62 4.28 6.43
CA TYR A 255 -2.11 3.10 7.13
C TYR A 255 -3.24 2.47 7.93
N TYR A 256 -3.25 1.14 8.03
CA TYR A 256 -4.14 0.47 8.96
C TYR A 256 -3.49 -0.72 9.64
N ARG A 257 -3.90 -0.98 10.88
CA ARG A 257 -3.54 -2.21 11.62
C ARG A 257 -4.71 -2.67 12.45
N THR A 258 -4.86 -3.98 12.60
CA THR A 258 -5.95 -4.58 13.38
C THR A 258 -5.42 -5.29 14.60
N GLU A 259 -5.74 -4.77 15.77
CA GLU A 259 -5.57 -5.45 17.05
C GLU A 259 -6.76 -6.39 17.27
N LYS A 260 -6.50 -7.70 17.30
CA LYS A 260 -7.53 -8.76 17.25
C LYS A 260 -8.53 -8.71 18.41
N ASP A 261 -8.17 -8.05 19.51
CA ASP A 261 -8.96 -7.91 20.73
C ASP A 261 -9.50 -6.49 20.97
N LYS A 262 -9.15 -5.50 20.13
CA LYS A 262 -9.55 -4.09 20.32
C LYS A 262 -10.25 -3.47 19.12
N GLY A 263 -9.78 -3.74 17.90
CA GLY A 263 -10.30 -3.14 16.68
C GLY A 263 -9.23 -2.74 15.67
N THR A 264 -9.62 -1.90 14.72
CA THR A 264 -8.74 -1.46 13.62
C THR A 264 -8.45 0.03 13.73
N GLN A 265 -7.16 0.38 13.75
CA GLN A 265 -6.67 1.75 13.69
C GLN A 265 -6.40 2.14 12.23
N TYR A 266 -6.71 3.39 11.89
CA TYR A 266 -6.45 4.00 10.59
C TYR A 266 -5.74 5.34 10.77
N GLU A 267 -4.66 5.55 10.02
CA GLU A 267 -4.00 6.86 9.87
C GLU A 267 -4.19 7.32 8.43
N LEU A 268 -4.72 8.53 8.23
CA LEU A 268 -5.05 9.06 6.91
C LEU A 268 -4.35 10.39 6.68
N PHE A 269 -3.68 10.53 5.54
CA PHE A 269 -2.96 11.75 5.16
C PHE A 269 -3.56 12.36 3.91
N PHE A 270 -3.98 13.62 4.02
CA PHE A 270 -4.53 14.40 2.93
C PHE A 270 -3.67 15.63 2.67
N LYS A 271 -3.56 16.02 1.40
CA LYS A 271 -2.73 17.14 0.97
C LYS A 271 -3.30 17.78 -0.29
N LYS A 272 -3.33 19.11 -0.32
CA LYS A 272 -3.57 19.87 -1.55
C LYS A 272 -2.29 19.94 -2.38
N ALA A 273 -2.40 19.79 -3.70
CA ALA A 273 -1.26 19.68 -4.62
C ALA A 273 -0.22 20.81 -4.46
N ASP A 274 -0.67 22.03 -4.17
CA ASP A 274 0.18 23.23 -4.10
C ASP A 274 0.66 23.57 -2.68
N LEU A 275 0.24 22.81 -1.66
CA LEU A 275 0.58 23.07 -0.26
C LEU A 275 1.59 22.04 0.25
N MET A 276 2.40 22.40 1.24
CA MET A 276 3.29 21.48 1.94
C MET A 276 2.77 21.12 3.33
N GLU A 277 1.51 21.44 3.59
CA GLU A 277 0.75 21.11 4.79
C GLU A 277 -0.09 19.86 4.52
N TYR A 278 -0.07 18.94 5.49
CA TYR A 278 -0.86 17.73 5.44
C TYR A 278 -1.94 17.79 6.52
N ARG A 279 -3.15 17.34 6.19
CA ARG A 279 -4.16 17.00 7.18
C ARG A 279 -4.01 15.55 7.56
N HIS A 280 -3.82 15.30 8.85
CA HIS A 280 -3.67 13.97 9.40
C HIS A 280 -4.89 13.63 10.26
N VAL A 281 -5.54 12.52 9.95
CA VAL A 281 -6.71 12.03 10.69
C VAL A 281 -6.45 10.62 11.16
N THR A 282 -6.60 10.42 12.47
CA THR A 282 -6.58 9.11 13.11
C THR A 282 -8.00 8.67 13.39
N LEU A 283 -8.41 7.55 12.81
CA LEU A 283 -9.70 6.90 13.08
C LEU A 283 -9.49 5.55 13.75
N PHE A 284 -10.45 5.14 14.57
CA PHE A 284 -10.48 3.81 15.18
C PHE A 284 -11.82 3.14 14.99
N ARG A 285 -11.81 1.86 14.62
CA ARG A 285 -13.00 1.02 14.48
C ARG A 285 -13.03 -0.04 15.59
N PRO A 286 -13.68 0.23 16.73
CA PRO A 286 -13.83 -0.72 17.83
C PRO A 286 -14.94 -1.74 17.57
N PHE A 287 -14.69 -2.77 16.74
CA PHE A 287 -15.66 -3.83 16.38
C PHE A 287 -17.10 -3.31 16.08
N GLY A 288 -17.21 -2.08 15.61
CA GLY A 288 -18.42 -1.27 15.62
C GLY A 288 -18.26 -0.07 14.67
N PRO A 289 -18.90 1.09 14.95
CA PRO A 289 -18.79 2.26 14.07
C PRO A 289 -17.37 2.85 14.08
N LEU A 290 -16.98 3.53 13.00
CA LEU A 290 -15.75 4.32 12.97
C LEU A 290 -15.86 5.50 13.94
N MET A 291 -14.78 5.78 14.66
CA MET A 291 -14.69 6.85 15.64
C MET A 291 -13.46 7.71 15.34
N LYS A 292 -13.63 9.03 15.38
CA LYS A 292 -12.53 10.00 15.33
C LYS A 292 -11.71 9.88 16.61
N VAL A 293 -10.39 9.73 16.48
CA VAL A 293 -9.46 9.79 17.62
C VAL A 293 -8.69 11.10 17.62
N LYS A 294 -8.18 11.50 16.46
CA LYS A 294 -7.37 12.71 16.31
C LYS A 294 -7.55 13.32 14.92
N SER A 295 -7.50 14.64 14.84
CA SER A 295 -7.38 15.42 13.59
C SER A 295 -6.36 16.52 13.84
N GLU A 296 -5.35 16.67 12.98
CA GLU A 296 -4.32 17.69 13.13
C GLU A 296 -3.77 18.15 11.78
N MET A 297 -3.15 19.33 11.77
CA MET A 297 -2.37 19.83 10.64
C MET A 297 -0.88 19.60 10.87
N ILE A 298 -0.21 18.96 9.91
CA ILE A 298 1.24 18.71 9.93
C ILE A 298 1.90 19.55 8.85
N ASP A 299 2.60 20.60 9.27
CA ASP A 299 3.47 21.39 8.39
C ASP A 299 4.85 20.74 8.29
N ILE A 300 5.16 20.21 7.10
CA ILE A 300 6.48 19.62 6.84
C ILE A 300 7.48 20.60 6.22
N THR A 301 7.13 21.87 6.00
CA THR A 301 7.93 22.85 5.22
C THR A 301 9.36 23.02 5.73
N ARG A 302 9.54 23.07 7.06
CA ARG A 302 10.84 23.35 7.71
C ARG A 302 11.62 22.11 8.12
N SER A 303 11.05 20.92 7.96
CA SER A 303 11.65 19.67 8.43
C SER A 303 12.76 19.20 7.49
N VAL A 304 14.01 19.42 7.87
CA VAL A 304 15.20 18.93 7.16
C VAL A 304 15.45 17.48 7.53
N ILE A 305 15.76 16.64 6.53
CA ILE A 305 16.20 15.25 6.75
C ILE A 305 17.72 15.18 6.57
N ASN A 306 18.43 14.66 7.55
CA ASN A 306 19.82 14.25 7.42
C ASN A 306 19.89 12.77 7.03
N ILE A 307 20.21 12.48 5.76
CA ILE A 307 20.42 11.11 5.28
C ILE A 307 21.83 10.68 5.65
N ILE A 308 21.96 9.61 6.42
CA ILE A 308 23.24 9.13 6.96
C ILE A 308 23.60 7.82 6.27
N VAL A 309 24.69 7.84 5.51
CA VAL A 309 25.16 6.71 4.70
C VAL A 309 26.55 6.26 5.16
N PRO A 310 26.66 5.12 5.87
CA PRO A 310 27.94 4.50 6.15
C PRO A 310 28.45 3.76 4.89
N LEU A 311 29.73 3.93 4.55
CA LEU A 311 30.29 3.40 3.30
C LEU A 311 31.74 2.91 3.46
N ALA A 312 32.09 1.84 2.75
CA ALA A 312 33.48 1.39 2.56
C ALA A 312 33.64 0.77 1.18
N GLY A 313 34.64 1.21 0.41
CA GLY A 313 35.02 0.65 -0.90
C GLY A 313 34.03 0.83 -2.05
N ARG A 314 32.74 0.53 -1.85
CA ARG A 314 31.64 0.41 -2.85
C ARG A 314 31.32 1.71 -3.63
N THR A 315 32.29 2.23 -4.37
CA THR A 315 32.21 3.53 -5.03
C THR A 315 31.22 3.55 -6.20
N GLU A 316 31.02 2.41 -6.86
CA GLU A 316 30.07 2.24 -7.97
C GLU A 316 28.63 2.31 -7.44
N ALA A 317 28.33 1.59 -6.35
CA ALA A 317 27.04 1.68 -5.67
C ALA A 317 26.79 3.11 -5.15
N PHE A 318 27.82 3.77 -4.61
CA PHE A 318 27.71 5.17 -4.19
C PHE A 318 27.42 6.12 -5.36
N ALA A 319 28.03 5.91 -6.53
CA ALA A 319 27.74 6.70 -7.71
C ALA A 319 26.27 6.53 -8.16
N GLN A 320 25.75 5.30 -8.12
CA GLN A 320 24.34 5.03 -8.39
C GLN A 320 23.40 5.66 -7.36
N PHE A 321 23.72 5.53 -6.07
CA PHE A 321 23.01 6.22 -4.99
C PHE A 321 22.95 7.74 -5.23
N MET A 322 24.07 8.34 -5.63
CA MET A 322 24.15 9.77 -5.88
C MET A 322 23.31 10.23 -7.09
N GLN A 323 23.04 9.35 -8.06
CA GLN A 323 22.09 9.64 -9.15
C GLN A 323 20.67 9.77 -8.60
N ASN A 324 20.21 8.77 -7.84
CA ASN A 324 18.89 8.83 -7.18
C ASN A 324 18.79 10.01 -6.21
N PHE A 325 19.86 10.26 -5.41
CA PHE A 325 19.94 11.41 -4.52
C PHE A 325 19.82 12.74 -5.27
N ARG A 326 20.47 12.89 -6.43
CA ARG A 326 20.38 14.10 -7.24
C ARG A 326 18.93 14.34 -7.69
N ASP A 327 18.28 13.32 -8.23
CA ASP A 327 16.93 13.46 -8.77
C ASP A 327 15.88 13.70 -7.69
N VAL A 328 16.02 13.06 -6.53
CA VAL A 328 15.03 13.15 -5.45
C VAL A 328 15.35 14.26 -4.45
N CYS A 329 16.57 14.32 -3.94
CA CYS A 329 16.92 15.23 -2.87
C CYS A 329 17.27 16.64 -3.37
N ILE A 330 17.97 16.74 -4.50
CA ILE A 330 18.44 18.04 -5.03
C ILE A 330 17.38 18.67 -5.93
N HIS A 331 16.80 17.92 -6.85
CA HIS A 331 15.84 18.48 -7.82
C HIS A 331 14.41 18.59 -7.25
N GLN A 332 13.94 17.59 -6.48
CA GLN A 332 12.56 17.55 -5.98
C GLN A 332 12.41 18.13 -4.56
N ASP A 333 12.99 17.49 -3.53
CA ASP A 333 12.70 17.83 -2.13
C ASP A 333 13.42 19.09 -1.60
N LYS A 334 14.70 19.25 -1.95
CA LYS A 334 15.59 20.39 -1.61
C LYS A 334 15.88 20.63 -0.12
N ARG A 335 15.28 19.88 0.80
CA ARG A 335 15.41 20.06 2.26
C ARG A 335 16.10 18.88 2.91
N ILE A 336 17.22 18.51 2.30
CA ILE A 336 18.01 17.33 2.64
C ILE A 336 19.44 17.74 2.93
N HIS A 337 20.03 17.12 3.94
CA HIS A 337 21.46 17.10 4.18
C HIS A 337 21.97 15.67 4.02
N LEU A 338 23.14 15.49 3.41
CA LEU A 338 23.76 14.17 3.24
C LEU A 338 24.98 14.03 4.15
N THR A 339 24.96 13.08 5.08
CA THR A 339 26.14 12.71 5.88
C THR A 339 26.70 11.38 5.40
N VAL A 340 27.86 11.40 4.75
CA VAL A 340 28.59 10.19 4.35
C VAL A 340 29.66 9.89 5.38
N VAL A 341 29.61 8.70 5.98
CA VAL A 341 30.64 8.21 6.91
C VAL A 341 31.46 7.14 6.21
N TYR A 342 32.66 7.50 5.78
CA TYR A 342 33.53 6.66 4.97
C TYR A 342 34.59 5.94 5.80
N PHE A 343 34.68 4.62 5.65
CA PHE A 343 35.66 3.77 6.32
C PHE A 343 36.81 3.40 5.38
N GLY A 344 38.04 3.55 5.87
CA GLY A 344 39.26 3.22 5.13
C GLY A 344 39.73 4.32 4.18
N LYS A 345 40.83 4.03 3.47
CA LYS A 345 41.47 4.97 2.52
C LYS A 345 41.20 4.63 1.06
N GLU A 346 41.11 3.34 0.74
CA GLU A 346 40.81 2.87 -0.60
C GLU A 346 39.43 3.38 -1.01
N GLY A 347 39.31 3.98 -2.21
CA GLY A 347 38.05 4.52 -2.74
C GLY A 347 37.62 5.90 -2.20
N LEU A 348 38.20 6.40 -1.10
CA LEU A 348 37.84 7.69 -0.51
C LEU A 348 37.99 8.87 -1.48
N SER A 349 39.07 8.89 -2.26
CA SER A 349 39.30 9.95 -3.27
C SER A 349 38.22 9.97 -4.35
N LYS A 350 37.71 8.80 -4.75
CA LYS A 350 36.64 8.68 -5.74
C LYS A 350 35.30 9.11 -5.17
N VAL A 351 34.98 8.76 -3.92
CA VAL A 351 33.79 9.26 -3.21
C VAL A 351 33.83 10.78 -3.08
N LYS A 352 34.98 11.34 -2.69
CA LYS A 352 35.18 12.79 -2.62
C LYS A 352 34.96 13.46 -3.97
N SER A 353 35.53 12.89 -5.04
CA SER A 353 35.35 13.39 -6.40
C SER A 353 33.88 13.35 -6.85
N ILE A 354 33.12 12.30 -6.51
CA ILE A 354 31.68 12.21 -6.82
C ILE A 354 30.91 13.33 -6.10
N LEU A 355 31.16 13.51 -4.80
CA LEU A 355 30.54 14.58 -4.01
C LEU A 355 30.87 15.98 -4.55
N GLU A 356 32.13 16.23 -4.89
CA GLU A 356 32.58 17.50 -5.47
C GLU A 356 31.97 17.76 -6.86
N SER A 357 31.86 16.72 -7.69
CA SER A 357 31.21 16.82 -9.02
C SER A 357 29.75 17.24 -8.85
N VAL A 358 28.98 16.53 -8.02
CA VAL A 358 27.58 16.86 -7.74
C VAL A 358 27.46 18.26 -7.15
N ALA A 359 28.29 18.60 -6.16
CA ALA A 359 28.27 19.93 -5.54
C ALA A 359 28.51 21.05 -6.55
N SER A 360 29.44 20.87 -7.49
CA SER A 360 29.76 21.85 -8.53
C SER A 360 28.71 21.95 -9.63
N GLU A 361 28.15 20.81 -10.07
CA GLU A 361 27.16 20.74 -11.16
C GLU A 361 25.78 21.24 -10.73
N SER A 362 25.39 20.99 -9.48
CA SER A 362 24.04 21.27 -8.98
C SER A 362 23.99 22.34 -7.88
N ASN A 363 25.11 23.02 -7.60
CA ASN A 363 25.23 24.02 -6.53
C ASN A 363 24.75 23.50 -5.16
N PHE A 364 25.04 22.23 -4.86
CA PHE A 364 24.59 21.56 -3.64
C PHE A 364 25.73 21.47 -2.62
N HIS A 365 25.59 22.18 -1.49
CA HIS A 365 26.61 22.23 -0.44
C HIS A 365 26.16 21.64 0.90
N ASN A 366 24.95 21.09 0.98
CA ASN A 366 24.39 20.52 2.20
C ASN A 366 24.84 19.05 2.37
N TYR A 367 26.15 18.83 2.49
CA TYR A 367 26.68 17.52 2.80
C TYR A 367 27.86 17.57 3.79
N THR A 368 28.11 16.44 4.43
CA THR A 368 29.22 16.23 5.35
C THR A 368 29.88 14.90 5.01
N LEU A 369 31.20 14.90 4.84
CA LEU A 369 31.99 13.68 4.67
C LEU A 369 32.86 13.47 5.91
N VAL A 370 32.58 12.42 6.67
CA VAL A 370 33.38 12.00 7.82
C VAL A 370 34.23 10.80 7.40
N SER A 371 35.55 10.90 7.50
CA SER A 371 36.46 9.79 7.18
C SER A 371 36.96 9.13 8.46
N LEU A 372 36.84 7.80 8.53
CA LEU A 372 37.31 6.95 9.62
C LEU A 372 38.37 5.99 9.09
N ASN A 373 39.54 5.96 9.73
CA ASN A 373 40.60 5.00 9.38
C ASN A 373 40.47 3.72 10.21
N GLU A 374 39.31 3.09 10.12
CA GLU A 374 38.90 1.87 10.84
C GLU A 374 38.28 0.88 9.82
N GLU A 375 38.15 -0.39 10.21
CA GLU A 375 37.35 -1.36 9.43
C GLU A 375 35.86 -0.99 9.45
N PHE A 376 35.15 -1.35 8.38
CA PHE A 376 33.74 -1.02 8.25
C PHE A 376 32.90 -1.66 9.36
N ASN A 377 32.18 -0.82 10.10
CA ASN A 377 31.13 -1.25 11.01
C ASN A 377 29.92 -0.32 10.83
N ARG A 378 28.78 -0.90 10.46
CA ARG A 378 27.57 -0.16 10.10
C ARG A 378 27.02 0.65 11.27
N GLY A 379 26.82 0.02 12.43
CA GLY A 379 26.32 0.69 13.65
C GLY A 379 27.25 1.81 14.12
N ARG A 380 28.58 1.60 14.05
CA ARG A 380 29.59 2.64 14.31
C ARG A 380 29.45 3.80 13.35
N GLY A 381 29.31 3.52 12.06
CA GLY A 381 29.18 4.55 11.01
C GLY A 381 27.94 5.41 11.21
N LEU A 382 26.80 4.77 11.45
CA LEU A 382 25.53 5.47 11.72
C LEU A 382 25.59 6.28 13.02
N ASN A 383 26.18 5.75 14.10
CA ASN A 383 26.34 6.49 15.35
C ASN A 383 27.26 7.73 15.18
N VAL A 384 28.38 7.58 14.46
CA VAL A 384 29.28 8.71 14.16
C VAL A 384 28.57 9.74 13.30
N GLY A 385 27.84 9.31 12.26
CA GLY A 385 27.08 10.22 11.41
C GLY A 385 25.99 10.96 12.17
N ALA A 386 25.25 10.27 13.03
CA ALA A 386 24.23 10.87 13.89
C ALA A 386 24.83 11.95 14.80
N ARG A 387 26.02 11.71 15.35
CA ARG A 387 26.72 12.65 16.25
C ARG A 387 27.51 13.75 15.52
N ALA A 388 27.74 13.61 14.22
CA ALA A 388 28.40 14.64 13.41
C ALA A 388 27.50 15.85 13.15
N TRP A 389 26.19 15.71 13.36
CA TRP A 389 25.25 16.82 13.27
C TRP A 389 25.27 17.69 14.52
N ASP A 390 25.54 18.98 14.33
CA ASP A 390 25.72 19.99 15.38
C ASP A 390 24.76 21.20 15.25
N LYS A 391 23.83 21.17 14.30
CA LYS A 391 22.97 22.31 13.92
C LYS A 391 21.61 22.32 14.65
N GLY A 392 21.52 21.69 15.81
CA GLY A 392 20.28 21.53 16.58
C GLY A 392 19.50 20.26 16.21
N GLU A 393 18.20 20.23 16.50
CA GLU A 393 17.36 19.05 16.26
C GLU A 393 17.24 18.73 14.77
N VAL A 394 17.26 17.44 14.41
CA VAL A 394 17.12 17.00 13.02
C VAL A 394 16.47 15.63 12.92
N LEU A 395 15.64 15.45 11.88
CA LEU A 395 15.16 14.14 11.49
C LEU A 395 16.26 13.41 10.73
N MET A 396 16.71 12.27 11.24
CA MET A 396 17.74 11.45 10.59
C MET A 396 17.09 10.31 9.83
N PHE A 397 17.57 10.05 8.61
CA PHE A 397 17.28 8.82 7.89
C PHE A 397 18.54 7.96 7.81
N PHE A 398 18.54 6.81 8.51
CA PHE A 398 19.62 5.83 8.40
C PHE A 398 19.43 5.02 7.13
N CYS A 399 20.42 5.09 6.23
CA CYS A 399 20.27 4.63 4.86
C CYS A 399 21.48 3.83 4.41
N ASP A 400 21.23 2.68 3.77
CA ASP A 400 22.28 1.91 3.11
C ASP A 400 22.52 2.46 1.69
N VAL A 401 23.74 2.30 1.17
CA VAL A 401 24.09 2.81 -0.17
C VAL A 401 23.30 2.15 -1.31
N ASP A 402 22.73 0.97 -1.08
CA ASP A 402 21.92 0.23 -2.07
C ASP A 402 20.43 0.54 -1.98
N ILE A 403 20.03 1.53 -1.17
CA ILE A 403 18.65 1.97 -1.10
C ILE A 403 18.36 2.92 -2.27
N TYR A 404 17.27 2.64 -2.97
CA TYR A 404 16.63 3.55 -3.91
C TYR A 404 15.34 4.06 -3.27
N PHE A 405 15.15 5.38 -3.27
CA PHE A 405 13.98 6.00 -2.64
C PHE A 405 13.35 7.09 -3.51
N SER A 406 12.09 7.43 -3.20
CA SER A 406 11.34 8.51 -3.86
C SER A 406 11.17 9.75 -2.96
N ALA A 407 10.68 10.85 -3.51
CA ALA A 407 10.40 12.07 -2.74
C ALA A 407 9.22 11.86 -1.78
N GLU A 408 8.25 11.05 -2.18
CA GLU A 408 7.10 10.66 -1.35
C GLU A 408 7.55 9.93 -0.09
N PHE A 409 8.51 9.01 -0.20
CA PHE A 409 9.09 8.34 0.97
C PHE A 409 9.71 9.34 1.97
N LEU A 410 10.42 10.37 1.49
CA LEU A 410 10.98 11.41 2.36
C LEU A 410 9.87 12.20 3.08
N ASN A 411 8.73 12.40 2.44
CA ASN A 411 7.56 12.99 3.11
C ASN A 411 6.98 12.02 4.16
N SER A 412 6.83 10.73 3.85
CA SER A 412 6.39 9.73 4.83
C SER A 412 7.31 9.70 6.06
N CYS A 413 8.62 9.91 5.91
CA CYS A 413 9.53 10.06 7.05
C CYS A 413 9.19 11.25 7.95
N ARG A 414 8.80 12.40 7.37
CA ARG A 414 8.42 13.60 8.13
C ARG A 414 7.06 13.46 8.80
N LEU A 415 6.14 12.72 8.18
CA LEU A 415 4.78 12.51 8.69
C LEU A 415 4.74 11.49 9.85
N ASN A 416 5.63 10.49 9.80
CA ASN A 416 5.59 9.35 10.73
C ASN A 416 6.65 9.40 11.84
N ALA A 417 7.49 10.42 11.89
CA ALA A 417 8.44 10.64 12.98
C ALA A 417 8.11 11.96 13.70
N GLU A 418 8.12 11.92 15.03
CA GLU A 418 7.82 13.09 15.87
C GLU A 418 8.71 13.02 17.12
N PRO A 419 9.46 14.10 17.46
CA PRO A 419 10.40 14.07 18.59
C PRO A 419 9.68 13.73 19.88
N GLY A 420 10.20 12.76 20.63
CA GLY A 420 9.64 12.35 21.92
C GLY A 420 8.31 11.61 21.85
N LYS A 421 7.77 11.32 20.65
CA LYS A 421 6.51 10.59 20.49
C LYS A 421 6.54 9.43 19.51
N LYS A 422 7.08 9.62 18.30
CA LYS A 422 6.99 8.63 17.21
C LYS A 422 8.34 8.40 16.53
N VAL A 423 8.67 7.13 16.28
CA VAL A 423 9.79 6.72 15.43
C VAL A 423 9.29 5.91 14.24
N PHE A 424 9.83 6.17 13.05
CA PHE A 424 9.41 5.52 11.83
C PHE A 424 10.39 4.43 11.39
N TYR A 425 9.86 3.22 11.21
CA TYR A 425 10.59 2.03 10.74
C TYR A 425 9.95 1.51 9.44
N PRO A 426 10.25 2.14 8.30
CA PRO A 426 9.69 1.73 7.01
C PRO A 426 10.14 0.31 6.64
N VAL A 427 9.23 -0.47 6.07
CA VAL A 427 9.53 -1.78 5.50
C VAL A 427 9.85 -1.61 4.02
N VAL A 428 11.10 -1.93 3.68
CA VAL A 428 11.65 -1.80 2.32
C VAL A 428 11.21 -2.96 1.42
N PHE A 429 10.99 -2.69 0.13
CA PHE A 429 10.87 -3.74 -0.88
C PHE A 429 12.24 -4.18 -1.37
N SER A 430 12.62 -5.42 -1.11
CA SER A 430 13.92 -5.96 -1.53
C SER A 430 13.81 -6.66 -2.88
N LEU A 431 14.58 -6.18 -3.85
CA LEU A 431 14.66 -6.80 -5.17
C LEU A 431 15.49 -8.09 -5.10
N TYR A 432 15.06 -9.07 -5.89
CA TYR A 432 15.82 -10.30 -6.08
C TYR A 432 17.02 -10.09 -7.00
N ASN A 433 17.86 -11.12 -7.12
CA ASN A 433 19.01 -11.12 -8.00
C ASN A 433 18.56 -10.93 -9.46
N PRO A 434 18.92 -9.80 -10.12
CA PRO A 434 18.50 -9.53 -11.49
C PRO A 434 19.06 -10.55 -12.47
N ALA A 435 20.22 -11.16 -12.18
CA ALA A 435 20.80 -12.21 -13.02
C ALA A 435 19.95 -13.50 -13.02
N ILE A 436 19.13 -13.73 -12.00
CA ILE A 436 18.22 -14.88 -11.92
C ILE A 436 16.84 -14.49 -12.45
N VAL A 437 16.28 -13.37 -11.98
CA VAL A 437 14.92 -12.93 -12.37
C VAL A 437 14.81 -12.65 -13.86
N TYR A 438 15.87 -12.09 -14.46
CA TYR A 438 15.91 -11.73 -15.87
C TYR A 438 16.83 -12.65 -16.68
N ALA A 439 17.04 -13.89 -16.23
CA ALA A 439 17.94 -14.85 -16.89
C ALA A 439 17.55 -15.19 -18.35
N ASN A 440 16.31 -14.89 -18.74
CA ASN A 440 15.82 -15.04 -20.12
C ASN A 440 16.09 -13.82 -21.02
N LEU A 441 16.67 -12.75 -20.48
CA LEU A 441 17.08 -11.56 -21.21
C LEU A 441 18.62 -11.53 -21.28
N ASP A 442 19.15 -11.03 -22.40
CA ASP A 442 20.61 -10.88 -22.57
C ASP A 442 21.21 -9.89 -21.58
N VAL A 443 20.44 -8.84 -21.23
CA VAL A 443 20.82 -7.80 -20.29
C VAL A 443 19.63 -7.49 -19.38
N PRO A 444 19.81 -7.44 -18.05
CA PRO A 444 18.76 -7.00 -17.15
C PRO A 444 18.27 -5.58 -17.51
N PRO A 445 16.98 -5.28 -17.33
CA PRO A 445 16.46 -3.94 -17.62
C PRO A 445 17.10 -2.89 -16.69
N PRO A 446 17.08 -1.60 -17.06
CA PRO A 446 17.52 -0.51 -16.18
C PRO A 446 16.82 -0.55 -14.81
N VAL A 447 17.47 -0.03 -13.77
CA VAL A 447 16.98 -0.13 -12.39
C VAL A 447 15.58 0.44 -12.25
N GLU A 448 15.28 1.56 -12.90
CA GLU A 448 13.98 2.24 -12.85
C GLU A 448 12.83 1.33 -13.32
N GLN A 449 13.10 0.39 -14.23
CA GLN A 449 12.14 -0.59 -14.72
C GLN A 449 12.03 -1.83 -13.81
N GLN A 450 13.01 -2.05 -12.93
CA GLN A 450 13.00 -3.12 -11.94
C GLN A 450 12.21 -2.75 -10.67
N LEU A 451 11.96 -1.46 -10.42
CA LEU A 451 11.26 -0.93 -9.25
C LEU A 451 9.75 -1.23 -9.26
N VAL A 452 9.40 -2.52 -9.21
CA VAL A 452 8.02 -3.02 -9.26
C VAL A 452 7.74 -3.97 -8.11
N HIS A 453 6.55 -3.84 -7.51
CA HIS A 453 6.07 -4.68 -6.42
C HIS A 453 5.41 -5.95 -6.96
N LYS A 454 6.22 -6.91 -7.42
CA LYS A 454 5.72 -8.21 -7.87
C LYS A 454 6.36 -9.35 -7.09
N LYS A 455 5.62 -10.44 -6.94
CA LYS A 455 6.07 -11.64 -6.22
C LYS A 455 7.34 -12.28 -6.80
N ASP A 456 7.60 -12.02 -8.08
CA ASP A 456 8.71 -12.55 -8.86
C ASP A 456 9.88 -11.57 -8.98
N SER A 457 9.68 -10.29 -8.65
CA SER A 457 10.73 -9.25 -8.64
C SER A 457 11.33 -9.02 -7.26
N GLY A 458 10.59 -9.27 -6.18
CA GLY A 458 11.09 -9.05 -4.82
C GLY A 458 10.11 -9.44 -3.71
N PHE A 459 10.34 -8.90 -2.52
CA PHE A 459 9.50 -9.09 -1.33
C PHE A 459 9.65 -7.94 -0.33
N TRP A 460 8.64 -7.73 0.53
CA TRP A 460 8.73 -6.82 1.67
C TRP A 460 9.66 -7.41 2.74
N ARG A 461 10.74 -6.69 3.10
CA ARG A 461 11.73 -7.15 4.09
C ARG A 461 11.26 -6.83 5.51
N ASP A 462 10.27 -7.56 5.99
CA ASP A 462 9.66 -7.40 7.32
C ASP A 462 10.56 -7.79 8.50
N PHE A 463 11.67 -8.47 8.25
CA PHE A 463 12.69 -8.83 9.26
C PHE A 463 13.87 -7.85 9.36
N GLY A 464 13.93 -6.83 8.50
CA GLY A 464 15.01 -5.83 8.53
C GLY A 464 14.61 -4.57 9.30
N PHE A 465 15.54 -4.00 10.07
CA PHE A 465 15.32 -2.78 10.86
C PHE A 465 16.38 -1.70 10.58
N GLY A 466 17.22 -1.92 9.57
CA GLY A 466 18.34 -1.04 9.25
C GLY A 466 17.95 0.35 8.74
N MET A 467 16.79 0.49 8.09
CA MET A 467 16.28 1.75 7.57
C MET A 467 15.25 2.32 8.53
N THR A 468 15.53 3.51 9.06
CA THR A 468 14.66 4.18 10.03
C THR A 468 14.77 5.70 9.91
N CYS A 469 13.64 6.36 10.13
CA CYS A 469 13.53 7.81 10.24
C CYS A 469 13.23 8.17 11.70
N GLN A 470 14.16 8.88 12.34
CA GLN A 470 14.15 9.13 13.77
C GLN A 470 14.82 10.46 14.12
N TYR A 471 14.34 11.15 15.14
CA TYR A 471 14.96 12.38 15.62
C TYR A 471 16.28 12.09 16.35
N GLN A 472 17.22 13.02 16.22
CA GLN A 472 18.54 12.89 16.83
C GLN A 472 18.43 12.82 18.35
N SER A 473 17.58 13.66 18.96
CA SER A 473 17.35 13.64 20.41
C SER A 473 16.81 12.30 20.90
N ASP A 474 15.85 11.71 20.21
CA ASP A 474 15.29 10.40 20.58
C ASP A 474 16.35 9.30 20.49
N PHE A 475 17.10 9.26 19.40
CA PHE A 475 18.21 8.30 19.21
C PHE A 475 19.25 8.40 20.32
N LEU A 476 19.62 9.62 20.73
CA LEU A 476 20.56 9.83 21.83
C LEU A 476 19.94 9.45 23.19
N THR A 477 18.66 9.73 23.41
CA THR A 477 17.93 9.48 24.66
C THR A 477 17.80 7.98 24.94
N ILE A 478 17.52 7.16 23.93
CA ILE A 478 17.48 5.70 24.07
C ILE A 478 18.88 5.05 24.15
N GLY A 479 19.94 5.86 24.09
CA GLY A 479 21.34 5.41 24.20
C GLY A 479 21.96 4.90 22.89
N GLY A 480 21.34 5.15 21.74
CA GLY A 480 21.87 4.83 20.41
C GLY A 480 22.26 3.37 20.18
N PHE A 481 23.22 3.13 19.28
CA PHE A 481 23.75 1.80 19.02
C PHE A 481 24.59 1.27 20.19
N ASP A 482 24.55 -0.05 20.39
CA ASP A 482 25.53 -0.72 21.24
C ASP A 482 26.87 -0.82 20.50
N MET A 483 27.87 -0.13 21.05
CA MET A 483 29.21 -0.02 20.46
C MET A 483 30.08 -1.26 20.73
N GLU A 484 29.62 -2.19 21.58
CA GLU A 484 30.31 -3.46 21.85
C GLU A 484 30.01 -4.51 20.77
N VAL A 485 28.97 -4.31 19.96
CA VAL A 485 28.63 -5.20 18.83
C VAL A 485 29.74 -5.11 17.77
N LYS A 486 30.59 -6.13 17.73
CA LYS A 486 31.62 -6.30 16.71
C LYS A 486 31.09 -7.13 15.54
N GLY A 487 31.46 -6.73 14.32
CA GLY A 487 31.09 -7.44 13.10
C GLY A 487 29.74 -7.00 12.51
N TRP A 488 29.08 -7.92 11.80
CA TRP A 488 27.85 -7.68 11.05
C TRP A 488 26.64 -8.35 11.69
N GLY A 489 25.52 -7.62 11.77
CA GLY A 489 24.21 -8.15 12.08
C GLY A 489 23.80 -8.01 13.54
N GLY A 490 22.52 -7.75 13.75
CA GLY A 490 21.87 -7.62 15.06
C GLY A 490 21.89 -6.21 15.64
N GLU A 491 22.71 -5.29 15.10
CA GLU A 491 22.78 -3.91 15.61
C GLU A 491 21.47 -3.15 15.40
N ASP A 492 20.81 -3.40 14.27
CA ASP A 492 19.53 -2.81 13.91
C ASP A 492 18.39 -3.36 14.77
N VAL A 493 18.38 -4.68 15.01
CA VAL A 493 17.43 -5.35 15.92
C VAL A 493 17.59 -4.82 17.34
N HIS A 494 18.82 -4.67 17.83
CA HIS A 494 19.07 -4.13 19.17
C HIS A 494 18.59 -2.68 19.30
N LEU A 495 18.86 -1.82 18.32
CA LEU A 495 18.36 -0.45 18.31
C LEU A 495 16.82 -0.42 18.30
N TYR A 496 16.20 -1.24 17.44
CA TYR A 496 14.75 -1.36 17.36
C TYR A 496 14.12 -1.79 18.69
N ARG A 497 14.70 -2.79 19.36
CA ARG A 497 14.24 -3.24 20.69
C ARG A 497 14.33 -2.14 21.75
N LYS A 498 15.37 -1.28 21.70
CA LYS A 498 15.46 -0.13 22.61
C LYS A 498 14.28 0.84 22.44
N TYR A 499 13.84 1.08 21.20
CA TYR A 499 12.63 1.87 20.94
C TYR A 499 11.37 1.18 21.48
N LEU A 500 11.22 -0.13 21.27
CA LEU A 500 10.09 -0.91 21.81
C LEU A 500 10.03 -0.95 23.35
N HIS A 501 11.16 -0.73 24.03
CA HIS A 501 11.23 -0.62 25.50
C HIS A 501 11.07 0.82 26.01
N SER A 502 11.02 1.81 25.11
CA SER A 502 10.77 3.21 25.44
C SER A 502 9.26 3.52 25.48
N ASP A 503 8.91 4.78 25.70
CA ASP A 503 7.52 5.26 25.64
C ASP A 503 7.13 5.76 24.23
N LEU A 504 8.04 5.65 23.25
CA LEU A 504 7.81 6.07 21.86
C LEU A 504 6.96 5.05 21.10
N ILE A 505 6.04 5.55 20.27
CA ILE A 505 5.26 4.74 19.33
C ILE A 505 6.13 4.40 18.13
N VAL A 506 6.16 3.12 17.77
CA VAL A 506 6.89 2.64 16.59
C VAL A 506 5.92 2.49 15.43
N ILE A 507 6.08 3.35 14.42
CA ILE A 507 5.33 3.26 13.17
C ILE A 507 6.10 2.37 12.20
N ARG A 508 5.58 1.17 11.92
CA ARG A 508 6.20 0.20 11.00
C ARG A 508 5.24 -0.19 9.89
N THR A 509 5.57 0.10 8.64
CA THR A 509 4.69 -0.15 7.48
C THR A 509 5.44 -0.35 6.17
N PRO A 510 4.94 -1.14 5.19
CA PRO A 510 5.44 -1.16 3.82
C PRO A 510 5.45 0.23 3.19
N VAL A 511 6.58 0.62 2.58
CA VAL A 511 6.66 1.89 1.85
C VAL A 511 6.95 1.67 0.37
N PRO A 512 5.98 1.96 -0.53
CA PRO A 512 6.11 1.73 -1.97
C PRO A 512 7.25 2.49 -2.65
N GLY A 513 7.64 3.63 -2.08
CA GLY A 513 8.71 4.46 -2.59
C GLY A 513 10.10 4.05 -2.11
N LEU A 514 10.26 2.91 -1.42
CA LEU A 514 11.52 2.49 -0.81
C LEU A 514 11.93 1.08 -1.25
N PHE A 515 13.05 1.00 -1.99
CA PHE A 515 13.59 -0.24 -2.53
C PHE A 515 15.01 -0.50 -2.03
N HIS A 516 15.31 -1.76 -1.79
CA HIS A 516 16.67 -2.23 -1.57
C HIS A 516 17.11 -2.95 -2.84
N LEU A 517 18.06 -2.35 -3.56
CA LEU A 517 18.63 -2.95 -4.77
C LEU A 517 19.39 -4.21 -4.38
N TRP A 518 19.31 -5.23 -5.22
CA TRP A 518 20.05 -6.46 -4.98
C TRP A 518 21.56 -6.18 -5.09
N HIS A 519 22.31 -6.69 -4.13
CA HIS A 519 23.76 -6.73 -4.22
C HIS A 519 24.26 -8.06 -3.66
N GLU A 520 25.44 -8.48 -4.10
CA GLU A 520 26.06 -9.69 -3.57
C GLU A 520 26.32 -9.52 -2.07
N LYS A 521 25.91 -10.52 -1.29
CA LYS A 521 26.23 -10.63 0.13
C LYS A 521 27.32 -11.68 0.35
N ARG A 522 28.37 -11.30 1.08
CA ARG A 522 29.45 -12.20 1.52
C ARG A 522 29.28 -12.47 3.01
N CYS A 523 29.19 -13.75 3.37
CA CYS A 523 29.13 -14.20 4.76
C CYS A 523 30.52 -14.67 5.16
N ALA A 524 31.18 -13.91 6.03
CA ALA A 524 32.55 -14.18 6.45
C ALA A 524 32.62 -15.42 7.35
N ASP A 525 33.73 -16.17 7.27
CA ASP A 525 33.93 -17.41 8.02
C ASP A 525 34.15 -17.16 9.53
N GLU A 526 34.57 -15.93 9.88
CA GLU A 526 34.82 -15.50 11.26
C GLU A 526 33.54 -15.11 12.02
N LEU A 527 32.38 -15.09 11.35
CA LEU A 527 31.09 -14.82 11.99
C LEU A 527 30.74 -15.91 13.02
N THR A 528 30.06 -15.50 14.09
CA THR A 528 29.48 -16.47 15.02
C THR A 528 28.45 -17.36 14.29
N PRO A 529 28.19 -18.59 14.76
CA PRO A 529 27.21 -19.48 14.12
C PRO A 529 25.83 -18.84 13.90
N GLU A 530 25.39 -18.00 14.83
CA GLU A 530 24.13 -17.27 14.73
C GLU A 530 24.18 -16.19 13.65
N GLN A 531 25.21 -15.33 13.64
CA GLN A 531 25.39 -14.30 12.62
C GLN A 531 25.56 -14.89 11.22
N TYR A 532 26.30 -15.99 11.10
CA TYR A 532 26.46 -16.69 9.83
C TYR A 532 25.11 -17.24 9.32
N ARG A 533 24.31 -17.86 10.21
CA ARG A 533 22.96 -18.33 9.87
C ARG A 533 22.06 -17.19 9.40
N MET A 534 22.06 -16.05 10.10
CA MET A 534 21.30 -14.87 9.69
C MET A 534 21.77 -14.33 8.33
N CYS A 535 23.10 -14.28 8.12
CA CYS A 535 23.69 -13.82 6.87
C CYS A 535 23.28 -14.71 5.69
N ILE A 536 23.43 -16.03 5.82
CA ILE A 536 23.16 -16.97 4.73
C ILE A 536 21.66 -17.08 4.44
N GLN A 537 20.80 -17.02 5.46
CA GLN A 537 19.35 -16.97 5.26
C GLN A 537 18.93 -15.70 4.53
N SER A 538 19.46 -14.55 4.95
CA SER A 538 19.23 -13.29 4.24
C SER A 538 19.73 -13.35 2.80
N LYS A 539 20.91 -13.93 2.54
CA LYS A 539 21.43 -14.13 1.18
C LYS A 539 20.48 -14.98 0.35
N ALA A 540 20.12 -16.17 0.83
CA ALA A 540 19.26 -17.11 0.13
C ALA A 540 17.89 -16.52 -0.25
N MET A 541 17.28 -15.76 0.67
CA MET A 541 15.99 -15.09 0.41
C MET A 541 16.08 -13.99 -0.65
N ASN A 542 17.25 -13.38 -0.86
CA ASN A 542 17.41 -12.32 -1.85
C ASN A 542 17.74 -12.85 -3.26
N GLU A 543 17.96 -14.15 -3.45
CA GLU A 543 18.34 -14.67 -4.76
C GLU A 543 17.17 -14.66 -5.76
N ALA A 544 16.05 -15.29 -5.42
CA ALA A 544 14.87 -15.27 -6.26
C ALA A 544 13.60 -15.74 -5.52
N SER A 545 12.45 -15.56 -6.16
CA SER A 545 11.19 -16.16 -5.71
C SER A 545 11.27 -17.68 -5.65
N HIS A 546 10.43 -18.29 -4.82
CA HIS A 546 10.36 -19.75 -4.69
C HIS A 546 10.15 -20.46 -6.04
N SER A 547 9.31 -19.89 -6.93
CA SER A 547 9.09 -20.44 -8.25
C SER A 547 10.33 -20.34 -9.14
N HIS A 548 11.05 -19.21 -9.12
CA HIS A 548 12.29 -19.06 -9.91
C HIS A 548 13.37 -20.04 -9.46
N LEU A 549 13.56 -20.20 -8.14
CA LEU A 549 14.48 -21.20 -7.61
C LEU A 549 14.08 -22.63 -8.01
N GLY A 550 12.78 -22.95 -7.97
CA GLY A 550 12.26 -24.23 -8.47
C GLY A 550 12.60 -24.45 -9.96
N MET A 551 12.44 -23.43 -10.80
CA MET A 551 12.79 -23.51 -12.22
C MET A 551 14.29 -23.73 -12.45
N LEU A 552 15.16 -23.19 -11.59
CA LEU A 552 16.59 -23.46 -11.64
C LEU A 552 16.92 -24.91 -11.25
N VAL A 553 16.24 -25.45 -10.22
CA VAL A 553 16.42 -26.84 -9.77
C VAL A 553 16.01 -27.84 -10.85
N PHE A 554 14.90 -27.60 -11.55
CA PHE A 554 14.38 -28.49 -12.59
C PHE A 554 14.86 -28.15 -14.01
N ARG A 555 15.91 -27.33 -14.15
CA ARG A 555 16.38 -26.81 -15.44
C ARG A 555 16.68 -27.90 -16.46
N GLU A 556 17.40 -28.95 -16.07
CA GLU A 556 17.78 -30.05 -16.98
C GLU A 556 16.56 -30.83 -17.49
N GLU A 557 15.53 -31.02 -16.63
CA GLU A 557 14.29 -31.68 -17.02
C GLU A 557 13.50 -30.84 -18.03
N ILE A 558 13.45 -29.52 -17.81
CA ILE A 558 12.81 -28.56 -18.70
C ILE A 558 13.51 -28.54 -20.08
N GLU A 559 14.84 -28.42 -20.10
CA GLU A 559 15.63 -28.42 -21.33
C GLU A 559 15.47 -29.75 -22.09
N THR A 560 15.48 -30.88 -21.38
CA THR A 560 15.23 -32.21 -21.97
C THR A 560 13.83 -32.30 -22.59
N HIS A 561 12.81 -31.73 -21.95
CA HIS A 561 11.45 -31.69 -22.48
C HIS A 561 11.37 -30.85 -23.75
N LEU A 562 11.95 -29.64 -23.74
CA LEU A 562 11.96 -28.72 -24.88
C LEU A 562 12.68 -29.33 -26.09
N HIS A 563 13.82 -30.01 -25.87
CA HIS A 563 14.51 -30.73 -26.93
C HIS A 563 13.67 -31.85 -27.55
N LYS A 564 12.94 -32.62 -26.72
CA LYS A 564 12.03 -33.67 -27.21
C LYS A 564 10.86 -33.09 -28.01
N GLN A 565 10.31 -31.94 -27.60
CA GLN A 565 9.27 -31.24 -28.37
C GLN A 565 9.80 -30.76 -29.72
N ALA A 566 10.95 -30.08 -29.75
CA ALA A 566 11.54 -29.57 -30.99
C ALA A 566 11.83 -30.69 -32.01
N TYR A 567 12.24 -31.87 -31.54
CA TYR A 567 12.44 -33.02 -32.42
C TYR A 567 11.12 -33.54 -33.02
N ARG A 568 10.03 -33.54 -32.24
CA ARG A 568 8.70 -33.96 -32.71
C ARG A 568 8.11 -33.00 -33.75
N THR A 569 8.15 -31.70 -33.49
CA THR A 569 7.66 -30.69 -34.46
C THR A 569 8.46 -30.71 -35.77
N ASN A 570 9.78 -30.91 -35.70
CA ASN A 570 10.59 -31.05 -36.92
C ASN A 570 10.29 -32.35 -37.69
N SER A 571 9.94 -33.44 -36.99
CA SER A 571 9.55 -34.69 -37.66
C SER A 571 8.15 -34.63 -38.29
N GLU A 572 7.23 -33.82 -37.76
CA GLU A 572 5.89 -33.61 -38.31
C GLU A 572 5.86 -32.59 -39.46
N ALA A 573 6.84 -31.68 -39.55
CA ALA A 573 6.95 -30.71 -40.65
C ALA A 573 7.60 -31.28 -41.93
N VAL A 574 8.19 -32.48 -41.85
CA VAL A 574 8.92 -33.14 -42.96
C VAL A 574 8.15 -34.35 -43.52
N GLY A 575 7.03 -34.75 -42.90
CA GLY A 575 6.11 -35.78 -43.40
C GLY A 575 4.87 -35.17 -44.03
#